data_AF-A0A7V9F8R7-F1
#
_entry.id   AF-A0A7V9F8R7-F1
#
_cell.length_a   1.000
_cell.length_b   1.000
_cell.length_c   1.000
_cell.angle_alpha   90.00
_cell.angle_beta   90.00
_cell.angle_gamma   90.00
#
_symmetry.space_group_name_H-M   'P 1'
#
loop_
_entity.id
_entity.type
_entity.pdbx_description
1 polymer ?
#
loop_
_entity_poly.entity_id
_entity_poly.type
_entity_poly.pdbx_seq_one_letter_code
_entity_poly.pdbx_strand_id
1 'polypeptide(L)' 'MRLNTSVPVMIVTGPVGAGKTSVGAAISELLDSAGTVHAMIDIDGLNRFYPRPHDDPFATELATRNLAAIWPNFDAA' A
#
# COMPACT_ATOMS: atom_id res chain seq x y z
N MET A 1 8.54 21.60 -13.99
CA MET A 1 7.38 21.71 -13.09
C MET A 1 6.66 20.36 -13.12
N ARG A 2 6.86 19.49 -12.12
CA ARG A 2 6.06 18.26 -12.04
C ARG A 2 4.63 18.69 -11.72
N LEU A 3 3.68 18.38 -12.59
CA LEU A 3 2.27 18.63 -12.32
C LEU A 3 1.92 17.88 -11.02
N ASN A 4 1.10 18.50 -10.17
CA ASN A 4 0.59 17.88 -8.95
C ASN A 4 -0.42 16.80 -9.35
N THR A 5 0.07 15.65 -9.82
CA THR A 5 -0.75 14.52 -10.25
C THR A 5 -1.41 13.92 -9.03
N SER A 6 -2.70 14.19 -8.87
CA SER A 6 -3.53 13.48 -7.91
C SER A 6 -3.65 12.04 -8.39
N VAL A 7 -3.01 11.10 -7.68
CA VAL A 7 -3.16 9.67 -7.95
C VAL A 7 -4.43 9.18 -7.24
N PRO A 8 -5.45 8.65 -7.95
CA PRO A 8 -6.62 8.09 -7.31
C PRO A 8 -6.24 6.95 -6.36
N VAL A 9 -6.73 6.98 -5.14
CA VAL A 9 -6.42 5.98 -4.10
C VAL A 9 -7.69 5.24 -3.70
N MET A 10 -7.64 3.91 -3.73
CA MET A 10 -8.65 3.04 -3.14
C MET A 10 -8.09 2.43 -1.86
N ILE A 11 -8.77 2.66 -0.73
CA ILE A 11 -8.37 2.12 0.57
C ILE A 11 -9.28 0.93 0.92
N VAL A 12 -8.68 -0.26 1.04
CA VAL A 12 -9.36 -1.46 1.53
C VAL A 12 -9.08 -1.61 3.03
N THR A 13 -10.11 -1.44 3.86
CA THR A 13 -10.00 -1.48 5.33
C THR A 13 -11.02 -2.44 5.96
N GLY A 14 -10.77 -2.84 7.21
CA GLY A 14 -11.53 -3.85 7.93
C GLY A 14 -10.71 -4.56 9.01
N PRO A 15 -11.34 -5.32 9.91
CA PRO A 15 -10.66 -6.01 11.01
C PRO A 15 -9.63 -7.05 10.53
N VAL A 16 -8.81 -7.53 11.46
CA VAL A 16 -7.87 -8.63 11.20
C VAL A 16 -8.66 -9.86 10.71
N GLY A 17 -8.18 -10.52 9.66
CA GLY A 17 -8.86 -11.67 9.06
C GLY A 17 -10.03 -11.35 8.13
N ALA A 18 -10.40 -10.08 7.93
CA ALA A 18 -11.49 -9.69 7.03
C ALA A 18 -11.22 -9.92 5.52
N GLY A 19 -10.03 -10.39 5.15
CA GLY A 19 -9.66 -10.67 3.75
C GLY A 19 -9.13 -9.48 2.94
N LYS A 20 -8.70 -8.38 3.59
CA LYS A 20 -8.19 -7.16 2.90
C LYS A 20 -7.11 -7.45 1.86
N THR A 21 -6.07 -8.21 2.23
CA THR A 21 -4.98 -8.59 1.32
C THR A 21 -5.49 -9.40 0.13
N SER A 22 -6.39 -10.35 0.37
CA SER A 22 -7.00 -11.17 -0.69
C SER A 22 -7.86 -10.33 -1.63
N VAL A 23 -8.66 -9.41 -1.10
CA VAL A 23 -9.46 -8.47 -1.89
C VAL A 23 -8.58 -7.52 -2.69
N GLY A 24 -7.51 -6.99 -2.10
CA GLY A 24 -6.54 -6.13 -2.79
C GLY A 24 -5.86 -6.85 -3.96
N ALA A 25 -5.46 -8.11 -3.78
CA ALA A 25 -4.89 -8.93 -4.86
C ALA A 25 -5.91 -9.18 -5.98
N ALA A 26 -7.15 -9.53 -5.65
CA ALA A 26 -8.20 -9.72 -6.65
C ALA A 26 -8.53 -8.42 -7.42
N ILE A 27 -8.52 -7.25 -6.75
CA ILE A 27 -8.66 -5.95 -7.43
C ILE A 27 -7.50 -5.73 -8.40
N SER A 28 -6.27 -6.05 -8.00
CA SER A 28 -5.08 -5.93 -8.85
C SER A 28 -5.19 -6.79 -10.11
N GLU A 29 -5.58 -8.05 -9.97
CA GLU A 29 -5.80 -8.98 -11.09
C GLU A 29 -6.89 -8.48 -12.06
N LEU A 30 -7.96 -7.88 -11.53
CA LEU A 30 -9.03 -7.30 -12.34
C LEU A 30 -8.56 -6.08 -13.12
N LEU A 31 -7.75 -5.21 -12.50
CA LEU A 31 -7.19 -4.03 -13.16
C LEU A 31 -6.13 -4.41 -14.21
N ASP A 32 -5.32 -5.44 -13.94
CA ASP A 32 -4.39 -6.03 -14.92
C ASP A 32 -5.15 -6.55 -16.14
N SER A 33 -6.22 -7.32 -15.91
CA SER A 33 -7.07 -7.85 -16.97
C SER A 33 -7.75 -6.76 -17.80
N ALA A 34 -7.99 -5.59 -17.20
CA ALA A 34 -8.55 -4.42 -17.85
C ALA A 34 -7.49 -3.50 -18.48
N GLY A 35 -6.19 -3.83 -18.39
CA GLY A 35 -5.09 -3.00 -18.88
C GLY A 35 -4.97 -1.64 -18.18
N THR A 36 -5.44 -1.55 -16.93
CA THR A 36 -5.40 -0.31 -16.14
C THR A 36 -4.12 -0.22 -15.32
N VAL A 37 -3.33 0.83 -15.56
CA VAL A 37 -2.09 1.10 -14.79
C VAL A 37 -2.46 1.37 -13.33
N HIS A 38 -1.88 0.60 -12.42
CA HIS A 38 -2.12 0.72 -10.98
C HIS A 38 -0.95 0.16 -10.17
N ALA A 39 -0.96 0.42 -8.86
CA ALA A 39 -0.06 -0.19 -7.89
C ALA A 39 -0.88 -0.73 -6.71
N MET A 40 -0.65 -1.99 -6.33
CA MET A 40 -1.21 -2.61 -5.13
C MET A 40 -0.17 -2.61 -4.02
N ILE A 41 -0.50 -2.05 -2.87
CA ILE A 41 0.38 -1.97 -1.70
C ILE A 41 -0.33 -2.57 -0.49
N ASP A 42 0.29 -3.59 0.11
CA ASP A 42 -0.10 -4.11 1.43
C ASP A 42 0.77 -3.47 2.53
N ILE A 43 0.15 -2.66 3.39
CA ILE A 43 0.82 -1.91 4.46
C ILE A 43 1.52 -2.85 5.45
N ASP A 44 0.98 -4.04 5.70
CA ASP A 44 1.61 -5.01 6.61
C ASP A 44 2.96 -5.48 6.06
N GLY A 45 3.16 -5.46 4.74
CA GLY A 45 4.46 -5.73 4.12
C GLY A 45 5.48 -4.61 4.37
N LEU A 46 5.02 -3.37 4.50
CA LEU A 46 5.88 -2.20 4.71
C LEU A 46 6.31 -2.02 6.17
N ASN A 47 5.59 -2.64 7.10
CA ASN A 47 5.81 -2.44 8.51
C ASN A 47 6.25 -3.70 9.25
N ARG A 48 6.43 -4.85 8.60
CA ARG A 48 6.68 -6.13 9.31
C ARG A 48 8.08 -6.21 9.93
N PHE A 49 8.17 -6.00 11.25
CA PHE A 49 9.37 -6.27 12.04
C PHE A 49 9.02 -6.66 13.48
N TYR A 50 10.02 -7.13 14.22
CA TYR A 50 9.94 -7.47 15.63
C TYR A 50 11.23 -7.05 16.34
N PRO A 51 11.18 -6.52 17.59
CA PRO A 51 9.99 -6.25 18.40
C PRO A 51 9.25 -4.97 17.96
N ARG A 52 7.94 -4.88 18.25
CA ARG A 52 7.15 -3.65 18.03
C ARG A 52 7.43 -2.62 19.14
N PRO A 53 7.56 -1.31 18.81
CA PRO A 53 7.56 -0.25 19.81
C PRO A 53 6.25 -0.24 20.59
N HIS A 54 6.31 0.08 21.89
CA HIS A 54 5.13 0.14 22.75
C HIS A 54 4.22 1.34 22.41
N ASP A 55 4.82 2.43 21.94
CA ASP A 55 4.17 3.67 21.52
C ASP A 55 3.65 3.64 20.07
N ASP A 56 4.12 2.69 19.25
CA ASP A 56 3.61 2.45 17.89
C ASP A 56 3.45 0.94 17.60
N PRO A 57 2.43 0.29 18.18
CA PRO A 57 2.24 -1.16 18.06
C PRO A 57 1.96 -1.62 16.62
N PHE A 58 1.50 -0.72 15.74
CA PHE A 58 1.26 -0.98 14.32
C PHE A 58 2.42 -0.55 13.42
N ALA A 59 3.46 0.07 13.99
CA ALA A 59 4.54 0.76 13.29
C ALA A 59 4.09 1.59 12.09
N THR A 60 3.08 2.42 12.33
CA THR A 60 2.50 3.32 11.33
C THR A 60 3.56 4.27 10.78
N GLU A 61 4.45 4.78 11.65
CA GLU A 61 5.48 5.72 11.22
C GLU A 61 6.47 5.06 10.25
N LEU A 62 6.91 3.82 10.56
CA LEU A 62 7.79 3.07 9.66
C LEU A 62 7.08 2.77 8.33
N ALA A 63 5.81 2.36 8.38
CA ALA A 63 5.03 2.08 7.17
C ALA A 63 4.97 3.29 6.23
N THR A 64 4.71 4.48 6.79
CA THR A 64 4.67 5.73 6.02
C THR A 64 6.03 6.09 5.42
N ARG A 65 7.11 5.97 6.20
CA ARG A 65 8.48 6.24 5.70
C ARG A 65 8.87 5.27 4.58
N ASN A 66 8.56 3.99 4.75
CA ASN A 66 8.85 2.96 3.74
C ASN A 66 8.01 3.18 2.47
N LEU A 67 6.72 3.54 2.61
CA LEU A 67 5.88 3.91 1.46
C LEU A 67 6.47 5.10 0.69
N ALA A 68 6.86 6.17 1.39
CA ALA A 68 7.46 7.34 0.77
C ALA A 68 8.78 7.01 0.05
N ALA A 69 9.56 6.07 0.59
CA ALA A 69 10.83 5.64 -0.01
C ALA A 69 10.64 4.83 -1.31
N ILE A 70 9.58 4.01 -1.39
CA ILE A 70 9.33 3.16 -2.58
C ILE A 70 8.47 3.85 -3.64
N TRP A 71 7.69 4.88 -3.27
CA TRP A 71 6.77 5.55 -4.20
C TRP A 71 7.43 6.07 -5.50
N PRO A 72 8.63 6.67 -5.48
CA PRO A 72 9.29 7.11 -6.71
C PRO A 72 9.58 5.98 -7.71
N ASN A 73 9.70 4.72 -7.24
CA ASN A 73 9.90 3.57 -8.13
C ASN A 73 8.62 3.24 -8.90
N PHE A 74 7.44 3.38 -8.26
CA PHE A 74 6.16 3.21 -8.93
C PHE A 74 5.85 4.36 -9.90
N ASP A 75 6.20 5.59 -9.53
CA ASP A 75 6.04 6.77 -10.41
C ASP A 75 6.93 6.70 -11.67
N ALA A 76 8.03 5.94 -11.61
CA ALA A 76 8.99 5.80 -12.70
C ALA A 76 8.81 4.55 -13.56
N ALA A 77 7.96 3.61 -13.15
CA ALA A 77 7.67 2.35 -13.86
C ALA A 77 6.64 2.55 -14.97
#